data_AF-A0A4Z1I1V2-F1
#
_entry.id   AF-A0A4Z1I1V2-F1
#
_cell.length_a   1.000
_cell.length_b   1.000
_cell.length_c   1.000
_cell.angle_alpha   90.00
_cell.angle_beta   90.00
_cell.angle_gamma   90.00
#
_symmetry.space_group_name_H-M   'P 1'
#
loop_
_entity.id
_entity.type
_entity.pdbx_description
1 polymer ?
#
loop_
_entity_poly.entity_id
_entity_poly.type
_entity_poly.pdbx_seq_one_letter_code
_entity_poly.pdbx_strand_id
1 'polypeptide(L)'
;MENQEHPFVFEDGDVRAKAKHGEQIITFKLSSHALCFASPVWRKFVFPPFPLLSPIRNEEEQNSKKACAIPEESFPDIELNFTEDNPEALLILLQIAHLKFSNVPSQLPYQVLYHIAILCDQ
;
A
#
# COMPACT_ATOMS: atom_id res chain seq x y z
N MET A 1 -10.99 -18.96 -3.03
CA MET A 1 -10.34 -17.99 -3.94
C MET A 1 -8.91 -18.45 -4.08
N GLU A 2 -8.46 -18.79 -5.28
CA GLU A 2 -7.10 -19.24 -5.54
C GLU A 2 -6.10 -18.17 -5.11
N ASN A 3 -5.21 -18.54 -4.18
CA ASN A 3 -4.01 -17.77 -3.90
C ASN A 3 -3.06 -17.97 -5.08
N GLN A 4 -3.22 -17.19 -6.16
CA GLN A 4 -2.14 -17.07 -7.13
C GLN A 4 -0.96 -16.43 -6.43
N GLU A 5 0.16 -17.14 -6.35
CA GLU A 5 1.41 -16.58 -5.85
C GLU A 5 1.76 -15.34 -6.69
N HIS A 6 1.76 -14.17 -6.05
CA HIS A 6 2.11 -12.91 -6.68
C HIS A 6 3.29 -12.29 -5.92
N PRO A 7 4.15 -11.48 -6.57
CA PRO A 7 5.37 -10.98 -5.94
C PRO A 7 5.12 -9.89 -4.87
N PHE A 8 3.91 -9.32 -4.82
CA PHE A 8 3.53 -8.28 -3.86
C PHE A 8 3.19 -8.84 -2.47
N VAL A 9 4.17 -9.48 -1.82
CA VAL A 9 4.03 -10.04 -0.46
C VAL A 9 4.86 -9.24 0.53
N PHE A 10 4.19 -8.53 1.42
CA PHE A 10 4.79 -7.74 2.49
C PHE A 10 4.16 -8.15 3.82
N GLU A 11 4.99 -8.47 4.80
CA GLU A 11 4.54 -8.89 6.14
C GLU A 11 3.99 -7.68 6.91
N ASP A 12 3.14 -7.94 7.89
CA ASP A 12 2.57 -6.92 8.80
C ASP A 12 1.89 -5.74 8.09
N GLY A 13 1.29 -5.99 6.92
CA GLY A 13 0.61 -4.95 6.16
C GLY A 13 -0.75 -4.55 6.77
N ASP A 14 -0.94 -3.25 6.96
CA ASP A 14 -2.15 -2.59 7.47
C ASP A 14 -2.82 -1.70 6.41
N VAL A 15 -2.14 -1.39 5.31
CA VAL A 15 -2.67 -0.66 4.15
C VAL A 15 -3.06 -1.64 3.03
N ARG A 16 -4.28 -1.55 2.51
CA ARG A 16 -4.69 -2.33 1.33
C ARG A 16 -4.23 -1.64 0.05
N ALA A 17 -3.78 -2.41 -0.92
CA ALA A 17 -3.37 -1.91 -2.23
C ALA A 17 -3.80 -2.83 -3.37
N LYS A 18 -3.96 -2.27 -4.56
CA LYS A 18 -4.25 -2.98 -5.80
C LYS A 18 -3.23 -2.65 -6.87
N ALA A 19 -2.78 -3.64 -7.62
CA ALA A 19 -1.91 -3.46 -8.77
C ALA A 19 -2.23 -4.48 -9.85
N LYS A 20 -1.74 -4.22 -11.06
CA LYS A 20 -1.82 -5.16 -12.16
C LYS A 20 -0.71 -6.21 -12.05
N HIS A 21 -1.01 -7.48 -12.33
CA HIS A 21 -0.03 -8.54 -12.47
C HIS A 21 -0.43 -9.41 -13.67
N GLY A 22 0.31 -9.27 -14.77
CA GLY A 22 -0.13 -9.79 -16.07
C GLY A 22 -1.45 -9.14 -16.52
N GLU A 23 -2.48 -9.96 -16.75
CA GLU A 23 -3.83 -9.49 -17.12
C GLU A 23 -4.77 -9.33 -15.92
N GLN A 24 -4.33 -9.70 -14.71
CA GLN A 24 -5.17 -9.72 -13.53
C GLN A 24 -4.88 -8.54 -12.60
N ILE A 25 -5.90 -8.10 -11.87
CA ILE A 25 -5.73 -7.15 -10.76
C ILE A 25 -5.63 -7.98 -9.48
N ILE A 26 -4.53 -7.78 -8.75
CA ILE A 26 -4.29 -8.41 -7.46
C ILE A 26 -4.52 -7.39 -6.35
N THR A 27 -4.96 -7.88 -5.19
CA THR A 27 -5.05 -7.08 -3.97
C THR A 27 -4.04 -7.61 -2.97
N PHE A 28 -3.25 -6.72 -2.38
CA PHE A 28 -2.20 -7.06 -1.42
C PHE A 28 -2.19 -6.04 -0.28
N LYS A 29 -1.35 -6.31 0.73
CA LYS A 29 -1.18 -5.44 1.89
C LYS A 29 0.24 -4.88 1.94
N LEU A 30 0.35 -3.65 2.47
CA LEU A 30 1.59 -2.91 2.67
C LEU A 30 1.65 -2.36 4.09
N SER A 31 2.86 -2.18 4.62
CA SER A 31 3.05 -1.55 5.93
C SER A 31 3.04 -0.02 5.79
N SER A 32 2.09 0.64 6.44
CA SER A 32 2.01 2.10 6.57
C SER A 32 3.31 2.68 7.12
N HIS A 33 3.92 1.98 8.09
CA HIS A 33 5.14 2.39 8.73
C HIS A 33 6.32 2.37 7.76
N ALA A 34 6.49 1.27 7.01
CA ALA A 34 7.53 1.15 5.99
C ALA A 34 7.38 2.23 4.90
N LEU A 35 6.16 2.42 4.41
CA LEU A 35 5.83 3.46 3.42
C LEU A 35 6.16 4.87 3.94
N CYS A 36 5.69 5.21 5.14
CA CYS A 36 5.92 6.52 5.76
C CYS A 36 7.38 6.79 6.14
N PHE A 37 8.14 5.73 6.40
CA PHE A 37 9.58 5.80 6.63
C PHE A 37 10.33 6.07 5.32
N ALA A 38 9.93 5.42 4.23
CA ALA A 38 10.59 5.54 2.93
C ALA A 38 10.44 6.93 2.30
N SER A 39 9.27 7.58 2.42
CA SER A 39 9.07 8.93 1.88
C SER A 39 7.90 9.69 2.55
N PRO A 40 8.00 11.01 2.77
CA PRO A 40 6.88 11.84 3.17
C PRO A 40 5.71 11.83 2.18
N VAL A 41 5.95 11.52 0.90
CA VAL A 41 4.92 11.39 -0.13
C VAL A 41 3.94 10.28 0.24
N TRP A 42 4.44 9.10 0.59
CA TRP A 42 3.61 7.98 1.04
C TRP A 42 2.77 8.30 2.27
N ARG A 43 3.31 9.08 3.21
CA ARG A 43 2.57 9.49 4.41
C ARG A 43 1.31 10.28 4.06
N LYS A 44 1.35 11.12 3.01
CA LYS A 44 0.18 11.88 2.56
C LYS A 44 -0.89 10.99 1.92
N PHE A 45 -0.48 9.89 1.29
CA PHE A 45 -1.39 8.91 0.71
C PHE A 45 -2.05 8.02 1.78
N VAL A 46 -1.28 7.60 2.78
CA VAL A 46 -1.76 6.73 3.87
C VAL A 46 -2.48 7.53 4.99
N PHE A 47 -2.12 8.80 5.17
CA PHE A 47 -2.72 9.69 6.16
C PHE A 47 -3.09 11.02 5.49
N PRO A 48 -4.13 11.03 4.65
CA PRO A 48 -4.55 12.25 3.98
C PRO A 48 -5.02 13.29 5.00
N PRO A 49 -4.72 14.58 4.80
CA PRO A 49 -5.07 15.65 5.74
C PRO A 49 -6.58 15.97 5.76
N PHE A 50 -7.40 15.24 5.01
CA PHE A 50 -8.84 15.44 4.90
C PHE A 50 -9.60 14.21 5.42
N PRO A 51 -10.79 14.40 6.04
CA PRO A 51 -11.61 13.29 6.51
C PRO A 51 -12.00 12.41 5.33
N LEU A 52 -11.56 11.16 5.35
CA LEU A 52 -12.09 10.16 4.45
C LEU A 52 -13.51 9.85 4.91
N LEU A 53 -14.49 10.09 4.04
CA LEU A 53 -15.84 9.60 4.24
C LEU A 53 -15.74 8.08 4.26
N SER A 54 -15.72 7.50 5.45
CA SER A 54 -15.75 6.05 5.64
C SER A 54 -16.91 5.48 4.82
N PRO A 55 -16.72 4.40 4.03
CA PRO A 55 -17.84 3.68 3.48
C PRO A 55 -18.69 3.22 4.66
N ILE A 56 -20.00 3.47 4.54
CA ILE A 56 -21.06 3.13 5.48
C ILE A 56 -20.77 1.77 6.13
N ARG A 57 -20.42 1.77 7.43
CA ARG A 57 -20.58 0.58 8.25
C ARG A 57 -22.09 0.40 8.39
N ASN A 58 -22.62 -0.71 7.89
CA ASN A 58 -23.99 -1.09 8.19
C ASN A 58 -24.15 -1.05 9.71
N GLU A 59 -25.11 -0.24 10.15
CA GLU A 59 -25.49 -0.08 11.54
C GLU A 59 -26.03 -1.42 12.04
N GLU A 60 -25.18 -2.21 12.68
CA GLU A 60 -25.65 -3.22 13.62
C GLU A 60 -25.07 -2.91 14.99
N GLU A 61 -25.99 -2.47 15.84
CA GLU A 61 -25.86 -2.12 17.24
C GLU A 61 -24.99 -3.11 18.02
N GLN A 62 -24.05 -2.60 18.83
CA GLN A 62 -23.77 -3.25 20.10
C GLN A 62 -23.35 -2.26 21.20
N ASN A 63 -24.34 -2.08 22.06
CA ASN A 63 -24.45 -1.41 23.34
C ASN A 63 -23.26 -1.60 24.32
N SER A 64 -22.82 -0.48 24.91
CA SER A 64 -22.17 -0.29 26.22
C SER A 64 -20.96 -1.15 26.64
N LYS A 65 -19.80 -0.49 26.79
CA LYS A 65 -19.16 -0.24 28.11
C LYS A 65 -17.89 0.61 27.99
N LYS A 66 -17.78 1.62 28.86
CA LYS A 66 -16.63 2.51 29.09
C LYS A 66 -15.34 1.74 29.38
N ALA A 67 -14.25 2.17 28.75
CA ALA A 67 -12.90 2.20 29.34
C ALA A 67 -12.07 3.30 28.64
N CYS A 68 -11.14 3.93 29.36
CA CYS A 68 -10.16 4.87 28.81
C CYS A 68 -9.40 4.20 27.66
N ALA A 69 -9.73 4.57 26.42
CA ALA A 69 -8.90 4.24 25.27
C ALA A 69 -8.16 5.51 24.87
N ILE A 70 -6.83 5.38 24.81
CA ILE A 70 -5.96 6.15 23.90
C ILE A 70 -6.73 6.32 22.58
N PRO A 71 -6.60 7.43 21.82
CA PRO A 71 -7.13 7.44 20.46
C PRO A 71 -6.46 6.27 19.73
N GLU A 72 -7.15 5.13 19.66
CA GLU A 72 -6.85 4.11 18.67
C GLU A 72 -7.09 4.87 17.39
N GLU A 73 -6.01 5.32 16.77
CA GLU A 73 -6.01 5.79 15.40
C GLU A 73 -6.53 4.60 14.61
N SER A 74 -7.86 4.55 14.47
CA SER A 74 -8.54 3.60 13.63
C SER A 74 -7.96 3.86 12.25
N PHE A 75 -7.07 2.97 11.81
CA PHE A 75 -6.41 3.10 10.53
C PHE A 75 -7.48 3.37 9.49
N PRO A 76 -7.37 4.47 8.73
CA PRO A 76 -8.37 4.78 7.75
C PRO A 76 -8.45 3.60 6.77
N ASP A 77 -9.67 3.23 6.36
CA ASP A 77 -9.93 2.17 5.37
C ASP A 77 -9.48 2.65 3.97
N ILE A 78 -8.20 2.96 3.81
CA ILE A 78 -7.58 3.44 2.58
C ILE A 78 -7.16 2.25 1.75
N GLU A 79 -7.53 2.31 0.48
CA GLU A 79 -7.04 1.42 -0.54
C GLU A 79 -6.21 2.23 -1.54
N LEU A 80 -4.93 1.91 -1.66
CA LEU A 80 -4.04 2.49 -2.66
C LEU A 80 -4.26 1.78 -3.99
N ASN A 81 -4.51 2.54 -5.05
CA ASN A 81 -4.74 1.98 -6.38
C ASN A 81 -3.57 2.28 -7.32
N PHE A 82 -2.86 1.22 -7.72
CA PHE A 82 -1.72 1.26 -8.65
C PHE A 82 -2.00 0.48 -9.94
N THR A 83 -3.25 0.28 -10.33
CA THR A 83 -3.60 -0.54 -11.51
C THR A 83 -3.13 0.06 -12.84
N GLU A 84 -2.82 1.36 -12.86
CA GLU A 84 -2.34 2.08 -14.04
C GLU A 84 -0.81 2.15 -14.11
N ASP A 85 -0.12 1.74 -13.03
CA ASP A 85 1.33 1.80 -12.93
C ASP A 85 2.00 0.58 -13.55
N ASN A 86 3.26 0.75 -13.98
CA ASN A 86 4.07 -0.40 -14.41
C ASN A 86 4.36 -1.30 -13.20
N PRO A 87 3.96 -2.59 -13.22
CA PRO A 87 4.00 -3.43 -12.04
C PRO A 87 5.41 -3.81 -11.62
N GLU A 88 6.35 -3.95 -12.57
CA GLU A 88 7.75 -4.24 -12.25
C GLU A 88 8.42 -3.04 -11.53
N ALA A 89 8.22 -1.83 -12.04
CA ALA A 89 8.72 -0.61 -11.42
C ALA A 89 8.11 -0.38 -10.03
N LEU A 90 6.79 -0.56 -9.90
CA LEU A 90 6.08 -0.46 -8.63
C LEU A 90 6.62 -1.47 -7.62
N LEU A 91 6.78 -2.74 -8.02
CA LEU A 91 7.30 -3.78 -7.14
C LEU A 91 8.70 -3.43 -6.63
N ILE A 92 9.59 -2.92 -7.49
CA ILE A 92 10.92 -2.48 -7.07
C ILE A 92 10.82 -1.35 -6.03
N LEU A 93 9.98 -0.34 -6.27
CA LEU A 93 9.81 0.78 -5.36
C LEU A 93 9.25 0.33 -4.00
N LEU A 94 8.27 -0.57 -3.99
CA LEU A 94 7.70 -1.12 -2.77
C LEU A 94 8.69 -2.02 -2.02
N GLN A 95 9.53 -2.77 -2.71
CA GLN A 95 10.61 -3.55 -2.09
C GLN A 95 11.67 -2.65 -1.45
N ILE A 96 12.03 -1.54 -2.10
CA ILE A 96 12.91 -0.52 -1.51
C ILE A 96 12.25 0.09 -0.26
N ALA A 97 10.96 0.45 -0.34
CA ALA A 97 10.23 1.01 0.79
C ALA A 97 10.15 0.05 1.99
N HIS A 98 10.06 -1.26 1.73
CA HIS A 98 10.06 -2.31 2.76
C HIS A 98 11.46 -2.86 3.07
N LEU A 99 12.53 -2.18 2.64
CA LEU A 99 13.93 -2.56 2.89
C LEU A 99 14.32 -3.97 2.41
N LYS A 100 13.56 -4.55 1.46
CA LYS A 100 13.82 -5.86 0.85
C LYS A 100 14.84 -5.77 -0.30
N PHE A 101 16.00 -5.15 -0.04
CA PHE A 101 17.00 -4.85 -1.05
C PHE A 101 17.59 -6.08 -1.75
N SER A 102 17.58 -7.25 -1.08
CA SER A 102 18.02 -8.53 -1.67
C SER A 102 17.26 -8.91 -2.94
N ASN A 103 16.04 -8.39 -3.10
CA ASN A 103 15.17 -8.70 -4.21
C ASN A 103 15.19 -7.60 -5.30
N VAL A 104 15.99 -6.55 -5.12
CA VAL A 104 16.15 -5.45 -6.07
C VAL A 104 17.31 -5.79 -7.01
N PRO A 105 17.08 -5.90 -8.33
CA PRO A 105 18.16 -6.17 -9.28
C PRO A 105 19.21 -5.05 -9.28
N SER A 106 20.49 -5.42 -9.41
CA SER A 106 21.60 -4.44 -9.49
C SER A 106 21.66 -3.70 -10.82
N GLN A 107 21.00 -4.23 -11.85
CA GLN A 107 20.87 -3.62 -13.17
C GLN A 107 19.42 -3.72 -13.62
N LEU A 108 18.90 -2.62 -14.18
CA LEU A 108 17.52 -2.51 -14.62
C LEU A 108 17.46 -2.12 -16.10
N PRO A 109 16.56 -2.73 -16.90
CA PRO A 109 16.29 -2.27 -18.24
C PRO A 109 15.86 -0.80 -18.24
N TYR A 110 16.22 -0.06 -19.28
CA TYR A 110 15.88 1.36 -19.42
C TYR A 110 14.38 1.64 -19.21
N GLN A 111 13.51 0.81 -19.78
CA GLN A 111 12.05 0.98 -19.65
C GLN A 111 11.59 0.92 -18.18
N VAL A 112 12.16 0.00 -17.39
CA VAL A 112 11.84 -0.11 -15.96
C VAL A 112 12.37 1.10 -15.19
N LEU A 113 13.60 1.54 -15.48
CA LEU A 113 14.17 2.75 -14.87
C LEU A 113 13.34 4.01 -15.20
N TYR A 114 12.88 4.13 -16.43
CA TYR A 114 12.00 5.21 -16.86
C TYR A 114 10.69 5.22 -16.07
N HIS A 115 10.04 4.06 -15.90
CA HIS A 115 8.82 3.97 -15.09
C HIS A 115 9.06 4.22 -13.59
N ILE A 116 10.21 3.78 -13.04
CA ILE A 116 10.59 4.15 -11.67
C ILE A 116 10.75 5.67 -11.54
N ALA A 117 11.38 6.32 -12.51
CA ALA A 117 11.53 7.78 -12.49
C ALA A 117 10.18 8.50 -12.52
N ILE A 118 9.21 8.02 -13.32
CA ILE A 118 7.83 8.53 -13.31
C ILE A 118 7.20 8.37 -11.92
N LEU A 119 7.28 7.18 -11.32
CA LEU A 119 6.68 6.91 -10.00
C LEU A 119 7.28 7.77 -8.88
N CYS A 120 8.56 8.14 -9.01
CA CYS A 120 9.24 8.99 -8.04
C CYS A 120 8.93 10.49 -8.18
N ASP A 121 8.44 10.94 -9.34
CA ASP A 121 8.13 12.35 -9.62
C ASP A 121 6.71 12.75 -9.19
N GLN A 122 5.81 11.77 -9.02
CA GLN A 122 4.43 11.96 -8.57
C GLN A 122 4.30 12.28 -7.08
#